data_AF-A0A852RKW3-F1
#
_entry.id   AF-A0A852RKW3-F1
#
_cell.length_a   1.000
_cell.length_b   1.000
_cell.length_c   1.000
_cell.angle_alpha   90.00
_cell.angle_beta   90.00
_cell.angle_gamma   90.00
#
_symmetry.space_group_name_H-M   'P 1'
#
loop_
_entity.id
_entity.type
_entity.pdbx_description
1 polymer ?
#
loop_
_entity_poly.entity_id
_entity_poly.type
_entity_poly.pdbx_seq_one_letter_code
_entity_poly.pdbx_strand_id
1 'polypeptide(L)'
;MAIKKLPSTGDTPRSTGVPESLVAGGAADSAGFPWAGRTFDHHETAFADDDGASPPGLAAAVAAMRAAGERYRDGGAAPAVIAELAALRQAVLVELSKSRLLVPLLAEAGELGETPDGRIVEKTQELSIVTVASPDGRRVMPVFSSVEAMQRWNPGSRPIPVPGPQAAIAAAQEGTDLIIVDPGSVDVQFGVRRPELESMALGTPRPPAWADPDVRQAFLAGAAGEPSLRALALLPGDPVGDLTAPETEVHLLLEEGLDRDGLTELLGRLQERWARIELIAERVDSMRFVPRAA
;
A
#
# COMPACT_ATOMS: atom_id res chain seq x y z
N MET A 1 54.71 32.19 45.96
CA MET A 1 53.46 32.74 45.38
C MET A 1 52.33 31.80 45.73
N ALA A 2 51.30 32.34 46.38
CA ALA A 2 50.19 31.59 46.96
C ALA A 2 49.04 31.43 45.96
N ILE A 3 48.46 30.23 45.87
CA ILE A 3 47.12 30.03 45.29
C ILE A 3 46.20 29.68 46.47
N LYS A 4 45.28 30.61 46.75
CA LYS A 4 44.28 30.55 47.82
C LYS A 4 43.20 29.54 47.41
N LYS A 5 43.00 28.48 48.21
CA LYS A 5 41.85 27.57 48.07
C LYS A 5 40.56 28.37 48.26
N LEU A 6 39.66 28.32 47.27
CA LEU A 6 38.28 28.80 47.40
C LEU A 6 37.51 27.84 48.34
N PRO A 7 36.66 28.35 49.24
CA PRO A 7 35.83 27.50 50.07
C PRO A 7 34.80 26.76 49.21
N SER A 8 34.67 25.46 49.47
CA SER A 8 33.55 24.63 49.04
C SER A 8 32.26 25.21 49.59
N THR A 9 31.51 25.95 48.78
CA THR A 9 30.09 26.20 49.04
C THR A 9 29.36 24.90 48.75
N GLY A 10 29.39 24.01 49.74
CA GLY A 10 28.43 22.93 49.84
C GLY A 10 27.08 23.55 50.13
N ASP A 11 26.38 23.96 49.07
CA ASP A 11 24.93 24.10 49.14
C ASP A 11 24.36 22.68 49.15
N THR A 12 23.78 22.31 50.29
CA THR A 12 22.84 21.20 50.39
C THR A 12 21.84 21.32 49.23
N PRO A 13 21.49 20.23 48.51
CA PRO A 13 20.50 20.33 47.44
C PRO A 13 19.19 20.80 48.06
N ARG A 14 18.88 22.09 47.86
CA ARG A 14 17.56 22.61 48.16
C ARG A 14 16.66 22.05 47.07
N SER A 15 15.66 21.28 47.47
CA SER A 15 14.54 20.95 46.59
C SER A 15 13.95 22.29 46.11
N THR A 16 14.24 22.68 44.87
CA THR A 16 13.69 23.90 44.24
C THR A 16 12.26 23.68 43.76
N GLY A 17 11.56 22.69 44.30
CA GLY A 17 10.35 22.17 43.69
C GLY A 17 10.64 21.56 42.32
N VAL A 18 9.71 20.74 41.85
CA VAL A 18 9.65 20.39 40.44
C VAL A 18 9.28 21.69 39.70
N PRO A 19 10.05 22.13 38.68
CA PRO A 19 9.65 23.26 37.83
C PRO A 19 8.19 23.12 37.42
N GLU A 20 7.43 24.21 37.40
CA GLU A 20 5.99 24.18 37.07
C GLU A 20 5.73 23.52 35.70
N SER A 21 6.70 23.59 34.79
CA SER A 21 6.72 22.93 33.47
C SER A 21 6.81 21.40 33.52
N LEU A 22 7.09 20.81 34.69
CA LEU A 22 7.18 19.37 34.94
C LEU A 22 6.01 18.87 35.81
N VAL A 23 5.07 19.75 36.17
CA VAL A 23 3.79 19.38 36.79
C VAL A 23 2.77 19.11 35.69
N ALA A 24 2.23 17.89 35.66
CA ALA A 24 1.14 17.55 34.74
C ALA A 24 -0.03 18.52 34.96
N GLY A 25 -0.44 19.24 33.92
CA GLY A 25 -1.51 20.26 33.98
C GLY A 25 -1.05 21.69 34.33
N GLY A 26 0.26 22.00 34.30
CA GLY A 26 0.77 23.37 34.39
C GLY A 26 0.27 24.27 33.25
N ALA A 27 0.45 25.60 33.35
CA ALA A 27 -0.10 26.57 32.40
C ALA A 27 0.58 26.58 31.00
N ALA A 28 1.72 25.89 30.85
CA ALA A 28 2.51 25.82 29.64
C ALA A 28 3.13 24.42 29.43
N ASP A 29 3.54 24.12 28.20
CA ASP A 29 4.26 22.88 27.86
C ASP A 29 5.72 22.88 28.36
N SER A 30 6.44 21.79 28.13
CA SER A 30 7.85 21.62 28.56
C SER A 30 8.82 22.60 27.90
N ALA A 31 8.41 23.29 26.84
CA ALA A 31 9.14 24.37 26.18
C ALA A 31 8.69 25.77 26.64
N GLY A 32 7.72 25.86 27.56
CA GLY A 32 7.24 27.12 28.15
C GLY A 32 6.15 27.82 27.35
N PHE A 33 5.56 27.16 26.34
CA PHE A 33 4.46 27.76 25.59
C PHE A 33 3.10 27.53 26.27
N PRO A 34 2.24 28.55 26.40
CA PRO A 34 0.94 28.41 27.07
C PRO A 34 -0.01 27.39 26.41
N TRP A 35 -0.78 26.66 27.23
CA TRP A 35 -1.88 25.80 26.74
C TRP A 35 -3.11 26.59 26.28
N ALA A 36 -3.28 27.82 26.78
CA ALA A 36 -4.45 28.64 26.49
C ALA A 36 -4.59 28.89 24.98
N GLY A 37 -5.77 28.60 24.43
CA GLY A 37 -6.07 28.76 23.00
C GLY A 37 -5.63 27.59 22.11
N ARG A 38 -5.04 26.53 22.69
CA ARG A 38 -4.85 25.25 22.00
C ARG A 38 -6.09 24.38 22.22
N THR A 39 -6.69 23.88 21.14
CA THR A 39 -7.79 22.91 21.17
C THR A 39 -7.31 21.60 20.58
N PHE A 40 -7.56 20.49 21.28
CA PHE A 40 -7.32 19.13 20.80
C PHE A 40 -8.59 18.50 20.18
N ASP A 41 -9.57 19.33 19.78
CA ASP A 41 -10.89 18.92 19.29
C ASP A 41 -10.90 18.29 17.89
N HIS A 42 -9.74 17.85 17.40
CA HIS A 42 -9.61 17.29 16.07
C HIS A 42 -9.02 15.88 16.21
N HIS A 43 -9.87 14.87 15.92
CA HIS A 43 -9.54 13.46 15.61
C HIS A 43 -9.73 12.36 16.68
N GLU A 44 -9.94 12.66 17.96
CA GLU A 44 -9.87 11.60 19.00
C GLU A 44 -11.05 10.61 19.05
N THR A 45 -12.21 10.90 18.46
CA THR A 45 -13.40 10.03 18.63
C THR A 45 -13.76 9.18 17.41
N ALA A 46 -13.16 9.40 16.24
CA ALA A 46 -13.58 8.74 14.99
C ALA A 46 -13.45 7.20 15.04
N PHE A 47 -12.50 6.71 15.84
CA PHE A 47 -12.23 5.29 16.05
C PHE A 47 -12.16 4.94 17.55
N ALA A 48 -12.86 5.69 18.41
CA ALA A 48 -12.77 5.48 19.87
C ALA A 48 -13.32 4.13 20.33
N ASP A 49 -14.32 3.59 19.63
CA ASP A 49 -14.91 2.27 19.90
C ASP A 49 -14.23 1.14 19.10
N ASP A 50 -13.10 1.43 18.45
CA ASP A 50 -12.40 0.45 17.64
C ASP A 50 -11.62 -0.55 18.51
N ASP A 51 -11.98 -1.82 18.39
CA ASP A 51 -11.35 -2.92 19.12
C ASP A 51 -10.03 -3.42 18.49
N GLY A 52 -9.64 -2.83 17.34
CA GLY A 52 -8.44 -3.19 16.60
C GLY A 52 -8.57 -4.49 15.79
N ALA A 53 -9.75 -5.10 15.72
CA ALA A 53 -9.99 -6.30 14.91
C ALA A 53 -10.13 -5.96 13.41
N SER A 54 -10.00 -6.98 12.56
CA SER A 54 -10.25 -6.82 11.12
C SER A 54 -11.73 -6.52 10.88
N PRO A 55 -12.07 -5.50 10.08
CA PRO A 55 -13.47 -5.24 9.70
C PRO A 55 -14.11 -6.49 9.06
N PRO A 56 -15.25 -6.99 9.57
CA PRO A 56 -15.81 -8.27 9.13
C PRO A 56 -16.15 -8.33 7.63
N GLY A 57 -16.61 -7.21 7.06
CA GLY A 57 -16.91 -7.10 5.64
C GLY A 57 -15.66 -7.26 4.77
N LEU A 58 -14.56 -6.59 5.15
CA LEU A 58 -13.28 -6.72 4.48
C LEU A 58 -12.72 -8.15 4.56
N ALA A 59 -12.75 -8.75 5.75
CA ALA A 59 -12.28 -10.13 5.95
C ALA A 59 -13.07 -11.12 5.07
N ALA A 60 -14.39 -10.98 5.01
CA ALA A 60 -15.26 -11.82 4.18
C ALA A 60 -15.00 -11.62 2.68
N ALA A 61 -14.85 -10.37 2.22
CA ALA A 61 -14.60 -10.07 0.81
C ALA A 61 -13.24 -10.60 0.34
N VAL A 62 -12.18 -10.42 1.14
CA VAL A 62 -10.85 -10.96 0.83
C VAL A 62 -10.88 -12.48 0.79
N ALA A 63 -11.49 -13.14 1.78
CA ALA A 63 -11.61 -14.60 1.80
C ALA A 63 -12.37 -15.14 0.57
N ALA A 64 -13.48 -14.51 0.19
CA ALA A 64 -14.26 -14.90 -0.98
C ALA A 64 -13.46 -14.74 -2.28
N MET A 65 -12.77 -13.61 -2.43
CA MET A 65 -11.93 -13.32 -3.61
C MET A 65 -10.76 -14.30 -3.72
N ARG A 66 -10.01 -14.54 -2.63
CA ARG A 66 -8.89 -15.50 -2.62
C ARG A 66 -9.38 -16.91 -2.95
N ALA A 67 -10.51 -17.34 -2.38
CA ALA A 67 -11.09 -18.64 -2.72
C ALA A 67 -11.51 -18.76 -4.20
N ALA A 68 -12.01 -17.68 -4.81
CA ALA A 68 -12.29 -17.64 -6.25
C ALA A 68 -11.00 -17.67 -7.09
N GLY A 69 -9.95 -17.02 -6.61
CA GLY A 69 -8.62 -17.06 -7.22
C GLY A 69 -8.02 -18.46 -7.26
N GLU A 70 -8.15 -19.24 -6.17
CA GLU A 70 -7.73 -20.64 -6.16
C GLU A 70 -8.61 -21.51 -7.07
N ARG A 71 -9.93 -21.31 -7.08
CA ARG A 71 -10.82 -21.99 -8.05
C ARG A 71 -10.43 -21.70 -9.50
N TYR A 72 -10.02 -20.48 -9.81
CA TYR A 72 -9.54 -20.11 -11.14
C TYR A 72 -8.25 -20.85 -11.50
N ARG A 73 -7.30 -20.98 -10.55
CA ARG A 73 -6.06 -21.74 -10.76
C ARG A 73 -6.33 -23.22 -11.06
N ASP A 74 -7.28 -23.83 -10.33
CA ASP A 74 -7.61 -25.25 -10.48
C ASP A 74 -8.51 -25.54 -11.69
N GLY A 75 -9.52 -24.69 -11.91
CA GLY A 75 -10.62 -24.91 -12.86
C GLY A 75 -10.46 -24.24 -14.21
N GLY A 76 -9.46 -23.37 -14.38
CA GLY A 76 -9.15 -22.68 -15.62
C GLY A 76 -10.04 -21.48 -15.95
N ALA A 77 -9.85 -20.97 -17.17
CA ALA A 77 -10.30 -19.63 -17.60
C ALA A 77 -11.72 -19.60 -18.19
N ALA A 78 -12.70 -20.25 -17.56
CA ALA A 78 -14.09 -20.15 -18.00
C ALA A 78 -14.61 -18.71 -17.85
N PRO A 79 -15.36 -18.15 -18.82
CA PRO A 79 -15.80 -16.75 -18.76
C PRO A 79 -16.58 -16.37 -17.50
N ALA A 80 -17.42 -17.27 -16.98
CA ALA A 80 -18.16 -17.06 -15.75
C ALA A 80 -17.25 -16.96 -14.50
N VAL A 81 -16.17 -17.75 -14.45
CA VAL A 81 -15.19 -17.73 -13.36
C VAL A 81 -14.40 -16.42 -13.37
N ILE A 82 -14.01 -15.94 -14.56
CA ILE A 82 -13.33 -14.66 -14.72
C ILE A 82 -14.24 -13.51 -14.28
N ALA A 83 -15.51 -13.52 -14.70
CA ALA A 83 -16.48 -12.50 -14.32
C ALA A 83 -16.74 -12.49 -12.79
N GLU A 84 -16.88 -13.66 -12.18
CA GLU A 84 -17.00 -13.82 -10.72
C GLU A 84 -15.78 -13.23 -10.00
N LEU A 85 -14.58 -13.59 -10.43
CA LEU A 85 -13.34 -13.08 -9.83
C LEU A 85 -13.24 -11.56 -9.95
N ALA A 86 -13.65 -10.99 -11.09
CA ALA A 86 -13.63 -9.54 -11.31
C ALA A 86 -14.60 -8.83 -10.36
N ALA A 87 -15.78 -9.39 -10.14
CA ALA A 87 -16.77 -8.85 -9.22
C ALA A 87 -16.29 -8.92 -7.76
N LEU A 88 -15.67 -10.04 -7.37
CA LEU A 88 -15.12 -10.21 -6.02
C LEU A 88 -13.95 -9.28 -5.75
N ARG A 89 -13.05 -9.07 -6.72
CA ARG A 89 -11.97 -8.08 -6.61
C ARG A 89 -12.51 -6.66 -6.41
N GLN A 90 -13.54 -6.28 -7.16
CA GLN A 90 -14.22 -4.99 -7.00
C GLN A 90 -14.88 -4.86 -5.61
N ALA A 91 -15.49 -5.94 -5.11
CA ALA A 91 -16.07 -5.96 -3.76
C ALA A 91 -15.01 -5.72 -2.67
N VAL A 92 -13.80 -6.28 -2.80
CA VAL A 92 -12.69 -6.01 -1.87
C VAL A 92 -12.34 -4.52 -1.86
N LEU A 93 -12.24 -3.87 -3.03
CA LEU A 93 -11.95 -2.44 -3.12
C LEU A 93 -13.04 -1.56 -2.47
N VAL A 94 -14.31 -1.95 -2.61
CA VAL A 94 -15.42 -1.28 -1.92
C VAL A 94 -15.30 -1.45 -0.41
N GLU A 95 -15.02 -2.65 0.08
CA GLU A 95 -14.82 -2.88 1.51
C GLU A 95 -13.63 -2.09 2.07
N LEU A 96 -12.52 -2.02 1.33
CA LEU A 96 -11.37 -1.19 1.69
C LEU A 96 -11.75 0.30 1.78
N SER A 97 -12.54 0.83 0.84
CA SER A 97 -12.95 2.25 0.82
C SER A 97 -13.80 2.70 2.00
N LYS A 98 -14.43 1.77 2.73
CA LYS A 98 -15.24 2.06 3.93
C LYS A 98 -14.64 1.52 5.23
N SER A 99 -13.51 0.83 5.14
CA SER A 99 -12.83 0.24 6.30
C SER A 99 -11.88 1.23 6.93
N ARG A 100 -11.73 1.14 8.26
CA ARG A 100 -10.52 1.58 8.93
C ARG A 100 -9.37 0.66 8.54
N LEU A 101 -8.24 1.24 8.16
CA LEU A 101 -6.96 0.56 8.04
C LEU A 101 -5.98 1.11 9.08
N LEU A 102 -4.96 0.33 9.40
CA LEU A 102 -3.88 0.73 10.29
C LEU A 102 -2.61 0.93 9.47
N VAL A 103 -2.04 2.13 9.55
CA VAL A 103 -0.70 2.41 9.02
C VAL A 103 0.29 2.17 10.16
N PRO A 104 1.35 1.37 9.95
CA PRO A 104 2.33 1.11 10.98
C PRO A 104 3.23 2.35 11.16
N LEU A 105 3.27 2.90 12.37
CA LEU A 105 4.32 3.83 12.75
C LEU A 105 5.46 3.05 13.41
N LEU A 106 6.67 3.19 12.87
CA LEU A 106 7.89 2.66 13.46
C LEU A 106 8.68 3.79 14.09
N ALA A 107 9.21 3.54 15.29
CA ALA A 107 10.12 4.48 15.92
C ALA A 107 11.50 4.35 15.26
N GLU A 108 11.87 5.32 14.43
CA GLU A 108 13.25 5.52 14.02
C GLU A 108 13.90 6.49 15.00
N ALA A 109 15.08 6.15 15.53
CA ALA A 109 15.82 7.07 16.38
C ALA A 109 16.36 8.21 15.51
N GLY A 110 15.89 9.44 15.73
CA GLY A 110 16.39 10.61 15.03
C GLY A 110 17.84 10.94 15.40
N GLU A 111 18.47 11.83 14.65
CA GLU A 111 19.79 12.36 15.03
C GLU A 111 19.69 13.12 16.36
N LEU A 112 20.51 12.72 17.33
CA LEU A 112 20.67 13.42 18.59
C LEU A 112 21.58 14.64 18.39
N GLY A 113 21.14 15.81 18.84
CA GLY A 113 21.94 17.01 18.92
C GLY A 113 22.04 17.55 20.34
N GLU A 114 22.96 18.48 20.58
CA GLU A 114 23.05 19.19 21.85
C GLU A 114 22.53 20.63 21.69
N THR A 115 21.72 21.07 22.65
CA THR A 115 21.37 22.49 22.83
C THR A 115 22.60 23.28 23.31
N PRO A 116 22.61 24.62 23.18
CA PRO A 116 23.67 25.47 23.72
C PRO A 116 23.96 25.27 25.23
N ASP A 117 22.98 24.79 25.98
CA ASP A 117 23.08 24.48 27.42
C ASP A 117 23.47 23.03 27.72
N GLY A 118 23.88 22.26 26.70
CA GLY A 118 24.38 20.88 26.83
C GLY A 118 23.31 19.80 27.00
N ARG A 119 22.03 20.11 26.72
CA ARG A 119 20.95 19.09 26.75
C ARG A 119 20.90 18.35 25.42
N ILE A 120 20.86 17.01 25.48
CA ILE A 120 20.60 16.17 24.31
C ILE A 120 19.15 16.36 23.88
N VAL A 121 18.93 16.75 22.63
CA VAL A 121 17.64 16.93 21.97
C VAL A 121 17.63 16.14 20.68
N GLU A 122 16.53 15.44 20.40
CA GLU A 122 16.29 14.83 19.10
C GLU A 122 16.04 15.95 18.09
N LYS A 123 16.91 16.11 17.09
CA LYS A 123 16.92 17.27 16.18
C LYS A 123 15.89 17.18 15.07
N THR A 124 15.57 15.97 14.64
CA THR A 124 14.70 15.74 13.50
C THR A 124 13.81 14.55 13.81
N GLN A 125 12.50 14.79 13.84
CA GLN A 125 11.52 13.72 13.75
C GLN A 125 11.02 13.71 12.30
N GLU A 126 11.55 12.80 11.48
CA GLU A 126 11.00 12.52 10.16
C GLU A 126 9.97 11.40 10.32
N LEU A 127 8.69 11.76 10.25
CA LEU A 127 7.60 10.78 10.17
C LEU A 127 7.55 10.27 8.72
N SER A 128 8.40 9.31 8.37
CA SER A 128 8.29 8.62 7.09
C SER A 128 7.23 7.53 7.16
N ILE A 129 6.35 7.47 6.16
CA ILE A 129 5.52 6.28 5.95
C ILE A 129 6.46 5.12 5.61
N VAL A 130 6.28 3.99 6.30
CA VAL A 130 7.09 2.80 6.05
C VAL A 130 6.74 2.26 4.67
N THR A 131 7.75 1.93 3.87
CA THR A 131 7.55 1.25 2.59
C THR A 131 8.38 -0.01 2.53
N VAL A 132 7.84 -1.06 1.92
CA VAL A 132 8.55 -2.32 1.66
C VAL A 132 8.74 -2.51 0.15
N ALA A 133 9.67 -3.37 -0.24
CA ALA A 133 9.84 -3.75 -1.64
C ALA A 133 8.86 -4.87 -2.01
N SER A 134 8.15 -4.74 -3.13
CA SER A 134 7.44 -5.85 -3.77
C SER A 134 8.43 -6.85 -4.39
N PRO A 135 7.98 -8.06 -4.75
CA PRO A 135 8.79 -9.01 -5.50
C PRO A 135 9.37 -8.46 -6.81
N ASP A 136 8.69 -7.48 -7.43
CA ASP A 136 9.15 -6.79 -8.65
C ASP A 136 10.00 -5.53 -8.37
N GLY A 137 10.32 -5.25 -7.10
CA GLY A 137 11.22 -4.16 -6.68
C GLY A 137 10.56 -2.79 -6.53
N ARG A 138 9.26 -2.65 -6.79
CA ARG A 138 8.51 -1.41 -6.55
C ARG A 138 8.33 -1.16 -5.05
N ARG A 139 8.11 0.11 -4.70
CA ARG A 139 7.77 0.51 -3.32
C ARG A 139 6.29 0.22 -3.07
N VAL A 140 6.03 -0.45 -1.95
CA VAL A 140 4.68 -0.82 -1.50
C VAL A 140 4.44 -0.25 -0.11
N MET A 141 3.28 0.36 0.09
CA MET A 141 2.85 0.81 1.40
C MET A 141 2.15 -0.36 2.14
N PRO A 142 2.71 -0.87 3.26
CA PRO A 142 2.03 -1.84 4.09
C PRO A 142 0.93 -1.16 4.90
N VAL A 143 -0.26 -1.75 4.89
CA VAL A 143 -1.39 -1.38 5.75
C VAL A 143 -1.97 -2.63 6.38
N PHE A 144 -2.70 -2.48 7.49
CA PHE A 144 -3.24 -3.62 8.22
C PHE A 144 -4.72 -3.47 8.48
N SER A 145 -5.44 -4.58 8.40
CA SER A 145 -6.85 -4.63 8.78
C SER A 145 -7.01 -4.75 10.30
N SER A 146 -6.04 -5.37 10.99
CA SER A 146 -6.06 -5.58 12.44
C SER A 146 -4.73 -5.28 13.13
N VAL A 147 -4.80 -4.98 14.43
CA VAL A 147 -3.63 -4.83 15.30
C VAL A 147 -2.86 -6.13 15.38
N GLU A 148 -3.53 -7.28 15.40
CA GLU A 148 -2.89 -8.60 15.44
C GLU A 148 -1.99 -8.84 14.22
N ALA A 149 -2.49 -8.57 13.01
CA ALA A 149 -1.71 -8.72 11.78
C ALA A 149 -0.50 -7.78 11.78
N MET A 150 -0.67 -6.54 12.22
CA MET A 150 0.40 -5.55 12.31
C MET A 150 1.49 -5.95 13.32
N GLN A 151 1.10 -6.41 14.51
CA GLN A 151 2.03 -6.85 15.54
C GLN A 151 2.80 -8.12 15.13
N ARG A 152 2.15 -9.02 14.38
CA ARG A 152 2.82 -10.19 13.79
C ARG A 152 3.85 -9.77 12.74
N TRP A 153 3.56 -8.75 11.94
CA TRP A 153 4.50 -8.21 10.95
C TRP A 153 5.69 -7.51 11.60
N ASN A 154 5.46 -6.63 12.58
CA ASN A 154 6.51 -6.00 13.37
C ASN A 154 6.00 -5.61 14.77
N PRO A 155 6.49 -6.24 15.85
CA PRO A 155 6.07 -5.97 17.23
C PRO A 155 6.35 -4.55 17.74
N GLY A 156 7.24 -3.80 17.09
CA GLY A 156 7.53 -2.40 17.42
C GLY A 156 6.54 -1.40 16.81
N SER A 157 5.63 -1.85 15.95
CA SER A 157 4.69 -0.97 15.25
C SER A 157 3.64 -0.39 16.19
N ARG A 158 3.39 0.91 16.04
CA ARG A 158 2.27 1.58 16.69
C ARG A 158 1.15 1.80 15.66
N PRO A 159 -0.10 1.42 15.97
CA PRO A 159 -1.18 1.52 15.00
C PRO A 159 -1.64 2.97 14.86
N ILE A 160 -1.68 3.47 13.62
CA ILE A 160 -2.38 4.71 13.29
C ILE A 160 -3.62 4.36 12.48
N PRO A 161 -4.83 4.53 13.04
CA PRO A 161 -6.06 4.26 12.32
C PRO A 161 -6.33 5.36 11.29
N VAL A 162 -6.56 4.97 10.04
CA VAL A 162 -6.92 5.86 8.94
C VAL A 162 -8.09 5.27 8.14
N PRO A 163 -9.00 6.09 7.60
CA PRO A 163 -9.96 5.64 6.59
C PRO A 163 -9.23 5.09 5.36
N GLY A 164 -9.74 4.01 4.76
CA GLY A 164 -9.17 3.43 3.53
C GLY A 164 -8.91 4.45 2.41
N PRO A 165 -9.82 5.40 2.12
CA PRO A 165 -9.57 6.42 1.12
C PRO A 165 -8.35 7.28 1.40
N GLN A 166 -8.10 7.59 2.68
CA GLN A 166 -6.93 8.34 3.10
C GLN A 166 -5.65 7.51 2.94
N ALA A 167 -5.69 6.19 3.19
CA ALA A 167 -4.55 5.31 2.92
C ALA A 167 -4.20 5.27 1.41
N ALA A 168 -5.20 5.21 0.54
CA ALA A 168 -4.99 5.25 -0.91
C ALA A 168 -4.36 6.58 -1.39
N ILE A 169 -4.84 7.70 -0.86
CA ILE A 169 -4.28 9.03 -1.15
C ILE A 169 -2.84 9.13 -0.63
N ALA A 170 -2.58 8.66 0.59
CA ALA A 170 -1.24 8.66 1.19
C ALA A 170 -0.26 7.83 0.33
N ALA A 171 -0.67 6.64 -0.11
CA ALA A 171 0.16 5.81 -0.99
C ALA A 171 0.53 6.55 -2.29
N ALA A 172 -0.44 7.22 -2.92
CA ALA A 172 -0.19 8.01 -4.12
C ALA A 172 0.74 9.21 -3.87
N GLN A 173 0.60 9.90 -2.72
CA GLN A 173 1.44 11.05 -2.34
C GLN A 173 2.89 10.65 -2.04
N GLU A 174 3.10 9.48 -1.44
CA GLU A 174 4.43 8.93 -1.15
C GLU A 174 5.12 8.30 -2.37
N GLY A 175 4.46 8.30 -3.52
CA GLY A 175 4.95 7.65 -4.74
C GLY A 175 5.03 6.12 -4.60
N THR A 176 4.19 5.52 -3.76
CA THR A 176 4.01 4.07 -3.72
C THR A 176 2.83 3.68 -4.60
N ASP A 177 3.14 3.06 -5.73
CA ASP A 177 2.13 2.59 -6.69
C ASP A 177 1.28 1.42 -6.17
N LEU A 178 1.67 0.82 -5.03
CA LEU A 178 1.07 -0.38 -4.49
C LEU A 178 0.78 -0.21 -2.99
N ILE A 179 -0.35 -0.78 -2.55
CA ILE A 179 -0.62 -1.06 -1.13
C ILE A 179 -0.67 -2.58 -0.94
N ILE A 180 -0.09 -3.07 0.16
CA ILE A 180 -0.27 -4.45 0.61
C ILE A 180 -0.98 -4.45 1.96
N VAL A 181 -2.16 -5.07 2.01
CA VAL A 181 -2.95 -5.28 3.22
C VAL A 181 -2.47 -6.56 3.89
N ASP A 182 -2.24 -6.49 5.21
CA ASP A 182 -1.82 -7.59 6.09
C ASP A 182 -0.62 -8.42 5.54
N PRO A 183 0.49 -7.77 5.14
CA PRO A 183 1.65 -8.47 4.59
C PRO A 183 2.16 -9.57 5.53
N GLY A 184 2.44 -10.75 4.97
CA GLY A 184 2.90 -11.91 5.72
C GLY A 184 1.78 -12.77 6.33
N SER A 185 0.53 -12.30 6.29
CA SER A 185 -0.64 -13.11 6.67
C SER A 185 -1.20 -13.81 5.43
N VAL A 186 -0.58 -14.93 5.03
CA VAL A 186 -0.77 -15.61 3.73
C VAL A 186 -2.24 -15.86 3.36
N ASP A 187 -3.10 -16.11 4.34
CA ASP A 187 -4.53 -16.42 4.12
C ASP A 187 -5.40 -15.17 3.90
N VAL A 188 -4.93 -13.98 4.29
CA VAL A 188 -5.72 -12.74 4.28
C VAL A 188 -5.01 -11.55 3.62
N GLN A 189 -3.75 -11.71 3.20
CA GLN A 189 -3.03 -10.63 2.54
C GLN A 189 -3.69 -10.26 1.20
N PHE A 190 -3.69 -8.96 0.87
CA PHE A 190 -4.30 -8.48 -0.36
C PHE A 190 -3.60 -7.25 -0.92
N GLY A 191 -3.30 -7.26 -2.21
CA GLY A 191 -2.65 -6.19 -2.93
C GLY A 191 -3.61 -5.27 -3.67
N VAL A 192 -3.44 -3.97 -3.46
CA VAL A 192 -4.07 -2.89 -4.24
C VAL A 192 -3.03 -2.32 -5.19
N ARG A 193 -3.36 -2.27 -6.47
CA ARG A 193 -2.48 -1.80 -7.54
C ARG A 193 -2.73 -0.33 -7.87
N ARG A 194 -1.82 0.31 -8.61
CA ARG A 194 -1.91 1.74 -8.97
C ARG A 194 -3.26 2.13 -9.57
N PRO A 195 -3.82 1.44 -10.58
CA PRO A 195 -5.13 1.79 -11.14
C PRO A 195 -6.30 1.64 -10.15
N GLU A 196 -6.09 0.92 -9.05
CA GLU A 196 -7.12 0.62 -8.05
C GLU A 196 -7.06 1.56 -6.84
N LEU A 197 -5.96 2.29 -6.65
CA LEU A 197 -5.86 3.32 -5.62
C LEU A 197 -6.98 4.37 -5.79
N GLU A 198 -7.28 4.76 -7.03
CA GLU A 198 -8.41 5.66 -7.33
C GLU A 198 -9.76 5.02 -6.93
N SER A 199 -9.96 3.74 -7.27
CA SER A 199 -11.19 3.01 -6.93
C SER A 199 -11.39 2.92 -5.42
N MET A 200 -10.31 2.69 -4.68
CA MET A 200 -10.31 2.65 -3.22
C MET A 200 -10.52 4.06 -2.60
N ALA A 201 -9.94 5.10 -3.20
CA ALA A 201 -10.08 6.48 -2.74
C ALA A 201 -11.51 7.02 -2.93
N LEU A 202 -12.13 6.71 -4.07
CA LEU A 202 -13.48 7.20 -4.41
C LEU A 202 -14.60 6.26 -3.95
N GLY A 203 -14.27 5.01 -3.60
CA GLY A 203 -15.26 3.97 -3.32
C GLY A 203 -16.06 3.52 -4.54
N THR A 204 -15.60 3.87 -5.75
CA THR A 204 -16.22 3.50 -7.03
C THR A 204 -15.33 2.48 -7.73
N PRO A 205 -15.56 1.17 -7.55
CA PRO A 205 -14.69 0.16 -8.13
C PRO A 205 -14.83 0.14 -9.65
N ARG A 206 -13.70 0.02 -10.34
CA ARG A 206 -13.65 -0.30 -11.77
C ARG A 206 -13.27 -1.77 -11.96
N PRO A 207 -13.64 -2.41 -13.08
CA PRO A 207 -13.10 -3.72 -13.41
C PRO A 207 -11.56 -3.70 -13.45
N PRO A 208 -10.90 -4.79 -13.02
CA PRO A 208 -9.47 -4.97 -13.25
C PRO A 208 -9.17 -5.06 -14.75
N ALA A 209 -7.92 -4.78 -15.15
CA ALA A 209 -7.57 -4.62 -16.56
C ALA A 209 -7.92 -5.83 -17.44
N TRP A 210 -7.79 -7.04 -16.89
CA TRP A 210 -8.11 -8.29 -17.60
C TRP A 210 -9.63 -8.55 -17.76
N ALA A 211 -10.50 -7.83 -17.04
CA ALA A 211 -11.95 -7.90 -17.18
C ALA A 211 -12.57 -6.64 -17.82
N ASP A 212 -11.77 -5.58 -18.00
CA ASP A 212 -12.23 -4.30 -18.51
C ASP A 212 -12.47 -4.37 -20.04
N PRO A 213 -13.71 -4.11 -20.52
CA PRO A 213 -14.01 -4.19 -21.94
C PRO A 213 -13.29 -3.16 -22.80
N ASP A 214 -13.01 -1.98 -22.25
CA ASP A 214 -12.34 -0.90 -22.98
C ASP A 214 -10.85 -1.21 -23.10
N VAL A 215 -10.24 -1.76 -22.04
CA VAL A 215 -8.86 -2.27 -22.09
C VAL A 215 -8.74 -3.40 -23.11
N ARG A 216 -9.64 -4.38 -23.08
CA ARG A 216 -9.65 -5.46 -24.10
C ARG A 216 -9.72 -4.91 -25.51
N GLN A 217 -10.60 -3.93 -25.74
CA GLN A 217 -10.74 -3.32 -27.07
C GLN A 217 -9.46 -2.57 -27.49
N ALA A 218 -8.79 -1.89 -26.56
CA ALA A 218 -7.51 -1.24 -26.82
C ALA A 218 -6.41 -2.25 -27.21
N PHE A 219 -6.33 -3.40 -26.53
CA PHE A 219 -5.40 -4.46 -26.92
C PHE A 219 -5.69 -4.99 -28.32
N LEU A 220 -6.96 -5.27 -28.64
CA LEU A 220 -7.38 -5.74 -29.97
C LEU A 220 -7.05 -4.71 -31.06
N ALA A 221 -7.31 -3.42 -30.81
CA ALA A 221 -6.99 -2.35 -31.74
C ALA A 221 -5.48 -2.20 -31.98
N GLY A 222 -4.66 -2.28 -30.92
CA GLY A 222 -3.20 -2.22 -31.04
C GLY A 222 -2.59 -3.44 -31.73
N ALA A 223 -3.28 -4.57 -31.71
CA ALA A 223 -2.88 -5.80 -32.38
C ALA A 223 -3.41 -5.92 -33.82
N ALA A 224 -4.30 -5.02 -34.23
CA ALA A 224 -4.95 -5.07 -35.53
C ALA A 224 -3.91 -5.06 -36.67
N GLY A 225 -4.08 -5.96 -37.63
CA GLY A 225 -3.18 -6.08 -38.77
C GLY A 225 -1.87 -6.82 -38.50
N GLU A 226 -1.65 -7.40 -37.31
CA GLU A 226 -0.53 -8.33 -37.07
C GLU A 226 -0.84 -9.70 -37.70
N PRO A 227 -0.16 -10.11 -38.79
CA PRO A 227 -0.58 -11.27 -39.58
C PRO A 227 -0.41 -12.61 -38.86
N SER A 228 0.57 -12.67 -37.96
CA SER A 228 0.92 -13.89 -37.22
C SER A 228 0.12 -14.07 -35.92
N LEU A 229 -0.80 -13.15 -35.61
CA LEU A 229 -1.65 -13.24 -34.42
C LEU A 229 -3.06 -13.69 -34.81
N ARG A 230 -3.44 -14.89 -34.36
CA ARG A 230 -4.73 -15.51 -34.62
C ARG A 230 -5.80 -15.12 -33.61
N ALA A 231 -5.43 -15.01 -32.33
CA ALA A 231 -6.33 -14.61 -31.26
C ALA A 231 -5.58 -13.96 -30.09
N LEU A 232 -6.29 -13.13 -29.33
CA LEU A 232 -5.80 -12.48 -28.11
C LEU A 232 -6.83 -12.63 -27.00
N ALA A 233 -6.36 -12.93 -25.79
CA ALA A 233 -7.16 -12.90 -24.57
C ALA A 233 -6.39 -12.23 -23.43
N LEU A 234 -7.12 -11.51 -22.57
CA LEU A 234 -6.59 -11.00 -21.31
C LEU A 234 -7.10 -11.89 -20.19
N LEU A 235 -6.19 -12.41 -19.37
CA LEU A 235 -6.51 -13.32 -18.27
C LEU A 235 -5.89 -12.84 -16.95
N PRO A 236 -6.48 -13.19 -15.79
CA PRO A 236 -5.89 -12.91 -14.48
C PRO A 236 -4.49 -13.55 -14.35
N GLY A 237 -3.47 -12.72 -14.13
CA GLY A 237 -2.11 -13.17 -13.82
C GLY A 237 -1.83 -13.32 -12.33
N ASP A 238 -2.53 -12.54 -11.50
CA ASP A 238 -2.50 -12.61 -10.04
C ASP A 238 -3.92 -12.84 -9.49
N PRO A 239 -4.46 -14.07 -9.64
CA PRO A 239 -5.86 -14.33 -9.32
C PRO A 239 -6.19 -14.31 -7.82
N VAL A 240 -5.19 -14.50 -6.95
CA VAL A 240 -5.38 -14.39 -5.48
C VAL A 240 -5.06 -12.99 -4.95
N GLY A 241 -4.47 -12.12 -5.78
CA GLY A 241 -4.21 -10.72 -5.46
C GLY A 241 -3.14 -10.51 -4.40
N ASP A 242 -2.03 -11.27 -4.43
CA ASP A 242 -0.95 -11.15 -3.44
C ASP A 242 0.30 -10.41 -3.96
N LEU A 243 0.23 -9.81 -5.16
CA LEU A 243 1.30 -9.05 -5.80
C LEU A 243 2.55 -9.88 -6.12
N THR A 244 2.47 -11.21 -6.14
CA THR A 244 3.59 -12.07 -6.52
C THR A 244 3.70 -12.30 -8.04
N ALA A 245 2.65 -11.96 -8.78
CA ALA A 245 2.59 -12.07 -10.24
C ALA A 245 2.09 -10.76 -10.88
N PRO A 246 2.35 -10.56 -12.19
CA PRO A 246 1.75 -9.47 -12.96
C PRO A 246 0.22 -9.52 -12.92
N GLU A 247 -0.43 -8.36 -12.97
CA GLU A 247 -1.89 -8.25 -12.93
C GLU A 247 -2.55 -9.02 -14.08
N THR A 248 -2.06 -8.81 -15.31
CA THR A 248 -2.67 -9.31 -16.54
C THR A 248 -1.74 -10.21 -17.32
N GLU A 249 -2.23 -11.39 -17.69
CA GLU A 249 -1.61 -12.19 -18.74
C GLU A 249 -2.26 -11.87 -20.08
N VAL A 250 -1.45 -11.50 -21.06
CA VAL A 250 -1.88 -11.31 -22.45
C VAL A 250 -1.56 -12.60 -23.21
N HIS A 251 -2.57 -13.44 -23.39
CA HIS A 251 -2.45 -14.70 -24.11
C HIS A 251 -2.56 -14.44 -25.60
N LEU A 252 -1.57 -14.89 -26.36
CA LEU A 252 -1.45 -14.67 -27.80
C LEU A 252 -1.46 -16.02 -28.49
N LEU A 253 -2.51 -16.30 -29.26
CA LEU A 253 -2.56 -17.46 -30.15
C LEU A 253 -1.91 -17.05 -31.46
N LEU A 254 -0.79 -17.70 -31.81
CA LEU A 254 0.04 -17.36 -32.96
C LEU A 254 -0.13 -18.39 -34.07
N GLU A 255 0.03 -17.97 -35.31
CA GLU A 255 0.12 -18.89 -36.44
C GLU A 255 1.29 -19.88 -36.26
N GLU A 256 1.15 -21.08 -36.83
CA GLU A 256 2.22 -22.08 -36.81
C GLU A 256 3.44 -21.62 -37.63
N GLY A 257 4.63 -22.09 -37.25
CA GLY A 257 5.84 -21.90 -38.05
C GLY A 257 6.64 -20.62 -37.77
N LEU A 258 6.28 -19.83 -36.75
CA LEU A 258 7.18 -18.78 -36.25
C LEU A 258 8.41 -19.42 -35.57
N ASP A 259 9.59 -19.02 -36.04
CA ASP A 259 10.82 -19.28 -35.32
C ASP A 259 10.99 -18.27 -34.16
N ARG A 260 12.11 -18.42 -33.43
CA ARG A 260 12.40 -17.62 -32.25
C ARG A 260 12.57 -16.13 -32.57
N ASP A 261 13.17 -15.82 -33.72
CA ASP A 261 13.48 -14.46 -34.12
C ASP A 261 12.18 -13.76 -34.55
N GLY A 262 11.36 -14.43 -35.37
CA GLY A 262 10.04 -13.96 -35.76
C GLY A 262 9.11 -13.73 -34.55
N LEU A 263 9.14 -14.63 -33.55
CA LEU A 263 8.39 -14.43 -32.31
C LEU A 263 8.86 -13.18 -31.55
N THR A 264 10.18 -13.00 -31.44
CA THR A 264 10.76 -11.85 -30.73
C THR A 264 10.39 -10.53 -31.41
N GLU A 265 10.50 -10.47 -32.74
CA GLU A 265 10.10 -9.31 -33.52
C GLU A 265 8.60 -9.00 -33.40
N LEU A 266 7.74 -10.02 -33.43
CA LEU A 266 6.30 -9.87 -33.24
C LEU A 266 5.98 -9.28 -31.87
N LEU A 267 6.55 -9.84 -30.81
CA LEU A 267 6.31 -9.36 -29.44
C LEU A 267 6.82 -7.92 -29.28
N GLY A 268 7.97 -7.59 -29.88
CA GLY A 268 8.49 -6.22 -29.91
C GLY A 268 7.54 -5.23 -30.57
N ARG A 269 7.02 -5.55 -31.77
CA ARG A 269 6.04 -4.70 -32.47
C ARG A 269 4.76 -4.51 -31.67
N LEU A 270 4.21 -5.58 -31.09
CA LEU A 270 2.99 -5.49 -30.28
C LEU A 270 3.22 -4.64 -29.02
N GLN A 271 4.35 -4.85 -28.33
CA GLN A 271 4.73 -4.05 -27.17
C GLN A 271 4.85 -2.56 -27.52
N GLU A 272 5.54 -2.21 -28.61
CA GLU A 272 5.66 -0.81 -29.06
C GLU A 272 4.31 -0.17 -29.40
N ARG A 273 3.41 -0.92 -30.04
CA ARG A 273 2.06 -0.43 -30.38
C ARG A 273 1.23 -0.20 -29.12
N TRP A 274 1.18 -1.17 -28.20
CA TRP A 274 0.39 -1.05 -26.97
C TRP A 274 0.94 0.00 -26.00
N ALA A 275 2.27 0.18 -25.94
CA ALA A 275 2.90 1.23 -25.12
C ALA A 275 2.50 2.66 -25.53
N ARG A 276 2.01 2.85 -26.76
CA ARG A 276 1.51 4.15 -27.25
C ARG A 276 0.02 4.38 -26.97
N ILE A 277 -0.68 3.38 -26.42
CA ILE A 277 -2.10 3.49 -26.09
C ILE A 277 -2.24 3.94 -24.64
N GLU A 278 -2.62 5.20 -24.45
CA GLU A 278 -2.78 5.85 -23.14
C GLU A 278 -3.66 5.04 -22.19
N LEU A 279 -4.80 4.53 -22.68
CA LEU A 279 -5.71 3.70 -21.88
C LEU A 279 -5.02 2.45 -21.30
N ILE A 280 -4.13 1.79 -22.06
CA ILE A 280 -3.40 0.61 -21.56
C ILE A 280 -2.42 1.03 -20.48
N ALA A 281 -1.66 2.10 -20.70
CA ALA A 281 -0.70 2.63 -19.72
C ALA A 281 -1.40 3.08 -18.42
N GLU A 282 -2.57 3.68 -18.51
CA GLU A 282 -3.34 4.14 -17.36
C GLU A 282 -3.98 2.98 -16.59
N ARG A 283 -4.54 1.99 -17.28
CA ARG A 283 -5.44 0.99 -16.69
C ARG A 283 -4.78 -0.33 -16.35
N VAL A 284 -3.65 -0.67 -16.95
CA VAL A 284 -2.92 -1.92 -16.68
C VAL A 284 -1.75 -1.61 -15.74
N ASP A 285 -1.69 -2.26 -14.58
CA ASP A 285 -0.57 -2.10 -13.64
C ASP A 285 0.69 -2.81 -14.14
N SER A 286 0.53 -4.08 -14.52
CA SER A 286 1.63 -4.95 -14.95
C SER A 286 1.08 -6.06 -15.82
N MET A 287 1.88 -6.48 -16.81
CA MET A 287 1.46 -7.53 -17.74
C MET A 287 2.59 -8.46 -18.14
N ARG A 288 2.22 -9.67 -18.55
CA ARG A 288 3.12 -10.67 -19.15
C ARG A 288 2.51 -11.26 -20.42
N PHE A 289 3.32 -11.43 -21.46
CA PHE A 289 2.92 -12.14 -22.67
C PHE A 289 2.98 -13.65 -22.47
N VAL A 290 1.94 -14.34 -22.94
CA VAL A 290 1.84 -15.81 -22.93
C VAL A 290 1.57 -16.28 -24.36
N PRO A 291 2.62 -16.43 -25.18
CA PRO A 291 2.47 -16.92 -26.55
C PRO A 291 2.14 -18.41 -26.57
N ARG A 292 1.24 -18.81 -27.47
CA ARG A 292 0.87 -20.20 -27.76
C ARG A 292 0.78 -20.41 -29.26
N ALA A 293 1.28 -21.52 -29.77
CA ALA A 293 1.01 -21.93 -31.15
C ALA A 293 -0.45 -22.36 -31.31
N ALA A 294 -1.04 -22.06 -32.47
CA ALA A 294 -2.40 -22.47 -32.85
C ALA A 294 -2.59 -23.98 -32.95
#